data_AF-A0A7C7IS85-F1
#
_entry.id   AF-A0A7C7IS85-F1
#
_cell.length_a   1.000
_cell.length_b   1.000
_cell.length_c   1.000
_cell.angle_alpha   90.00
_cell.angle_beta   90.00
_cell.angle_gamma   90.00
#
_symmetry.space_group_name_H-M   'P 1'
#
loop_
_entity.id
_entity.type
_entity.pdbx_description
1 polymer ?
#
loop_
_entity_poly.entity_id
_entity_poly.type
_entity_poly.pdbx_seq_one_letter_code
_entity_poly.pdbx_strand_id
1 'polypeptide(L)' 'MTSDQIPSTPKLSVLMPVRNEGGNIKIMLKVLHAVIEVPHELLFVYDQPDDDCIKIVHE' A
#
# COMPACT_ATOMS: atom_id res chain seq x y z
N MET A 1 13.56 20.06 -14.02
CA MET A 1 13.95 18.76 -14.59
C MET A 1 13.72 17.72 -13.52
N THR A 2 12.50 17.19 -13.43
CA THR A 2 12.16 16.10 -12.51
C THR A 2 12.70 14.82 -13.13
N SER A 3 13.68 14.19 -12.51
CA SER A 3 14.15 12.86 -12.91
C SER A 3 12.95 11.91 -12.92
N ASP A 4 12.60 11.40 -14.10
CA ASP A 4 11.72 10.26 -14.23
C ASP A 4 12.36 9.11 -13.42
N GLN A 5 11.77 8.81 -12.27
CA GLN A 5 12.15 7.64 -11.47
C GLN A 5 11.71 6.42 -12.26
N ILE A 6 12.67 5.72 -12.87
CA ILE A 6 12.41 4.41 -13.49
C ILE A 6 11.90 3.50 -12.37
N PRO A 7 10.67 2.96 -12.44
CA PRO A 7 10.14 2.11 -11.38
C PRO A 7 11.05 0.88 -11.22
N SER A 8 11.69 0.75 -10.06
CA SER A 8 12.48 -0.44 -9.76
C SER A 8 11.56 -1.66 -9.69
N THR A 9 11.91 -2.73 -10.40
CA THR A 9 11.16 -4.00 -10.33
C THR A 9 11.00 -4.43 -8.87
N PRO A 10 9.76 -4.62 -8.36
CA PRO A 10 9.54 -5.02 -6.98
C PRO A 10 10.18 -6.39 -6.74
N LYS A 11 10.90 -6.52 -5.63
CA LYS A 11 11.48 -7.78 -5.15
C LYS A 11 10.56 -8.50 -4.16
N LEU A 12 9.54 -7.80 -3.66
CA LEU A 12 8.57 -8.29 -2.70
C LEU A 12 7.17 -7.77 -3.05
N SER A 13 6.19 -8.66 -3.01
CA SER A 13 4.77 -8.32 -3.10
C SER A 13 4.10 -8.71 -1.79
N VAL A 14 3.43 -7.76 -1.14
CA VAL A 14 2.69 -8.01 0.11
C VAL A 14 1.20 -7.97 -0.20
N LEU A 15 0.52 -9.11 -0.07
CA LEU A 15 -0.93 -9.20 -0.23
C LEU A 15 -1.62 -8.93 1.11
N MET A 16 -2.55 -7.98 1.11
CA MET A 16 -3.27 -7.56 2.31
C MET A 16 -4.79 -7.61 2.09
N PRO A 17 -5.47 -8.65 2.61
CA PRO A 17 -6.93 -8.62 2.69
C PRO A 17 -7.36 -7.61 3.75
N VAL A 18 -8.30 -6.74 3.41
CA VAL A 18 -8.77 -5.66 4.27
C VAL A 18 -10.29 -5.57 4.27
N ARG A 19 -10.86 -5.13 5.38
CA ARG A 19 -12.30 -4.88 5.53
C ARG A 19 -12.59 -3.88 6.64
N ASN A 20 -13.17 -2.72 6.34
CA ASN A 20 -13.58 -1.71 7.34
C ASN A 20 -12.44 -1.23 8.29
N GLU A 21 -11.19 -1.24 7.82
CA GLU A 21 -9.98 -1.00 8.62
C GLU A 21 -9.19 0.23 8.14
N GLY A 22 -9.85 1.19 7.48
CA GLY A 22 -9.17 2.31 6.84
C GLY A 22 -8.19 3.05 7.75
N GLY A 23 -8.62 3.46 8.94
CA GLY A 23 -7.76 4.18 9.88
C GLY A 23 -6.46 3.42 10.25
N ASN A 24 -6.56 2.10 10.40
CA ASN A 24 -5.43 1.25 10.78
C ASN A 24 -4.47 0.99 9.62
N ILE A 25 -4.97 0.95 8.38
CA ILE A 25 -4.14 0.84 7.17
C ILE A 25 -3.14 1.99 7.10
N LYS A 26 -3.55 3.23 7.43
CA LYS A 26 -2.66 4.39 7.37
C LYS A 26 -1.46 4.27 8.30
N ILE A 27 -1.65 3.65 9.47
CA ILE A 27 -0.57 3.39 10.43
C ILE A 27 0.31 2.24 9.92
N MET A 28 -0.32 1.16 9.46
CA MET A 28 0.39 -0.01 8.93
C MET A 28 1.27 0.34 7.72
N LEU A 29 0.81 1.20 6.81
CA LEU A 29 1.59 1.68 5.67
C LEU A 29 2.88 2.39 6.10
N LYS A 30 2.81 3.23 7.14
CA LYS A 30 4.01 3.90 7.68
C LYS A 30 5.00 2.91 8.27
N VAL A 31 4.50 1.89 8.96
CA VAL A 31 5.34 0.82 9.52
C VAL A 31 5.99 0.03 8.40
N LEU A 32 5.22 -0.46 7.42
CA LEU A 32 5.72 -1.25 6.29
C LEU A 32 6.80 -0.50 5.50
N HIS A 33 6.59 0.80 5.22
CA HIS A 33 7.60 1.62 4.57
C HIS A 33 8.88 1.78 5.39
N ALA A 34 8.78 1.78 6.72
CA ALA A 34 9.95 1.90 7.60
C ALA A 34 10.72 0.58 7.76
N VAL A 35 10.06 -0.58 7.64
CA VAL A 35 10.68 -1.89 7.88
C VAL A 35 11.08 -2.65 6.62
N ILE A 36 10.47 -2.38 5.46
CA ILE A 36 10.80 -3.08 4.21
C ILE A 36 11.86 -2.27 3.45
N GLU A 37 13.09 -2.77 3.48
CA GLU A 37 14.26 -2.12 2.87
C GLU A 37 14.46 -2.42 1.37
N VAL A 38 13.63 -3.31 0.81
CA VAL A 38 13.69 -3.69 -0.61
C VAL A 38 12.57 -3.03 -1.41
N PRO A 39 12.75 -2.79 -2.72
CA PRO A 39 11.65 -2.40 -3.59
C PRO A 39 10.47 -3.37 -3.44
N HIS A 40 9.29 -2.84 -3.12
CA HIS A 40 8.12 -3.64 -2.82
C HIS A 40 6.85 -3.00 -3.35
N GLU A 41 5.84 -3.85 -3.57
CA GLU A 41 4.47 -3.46 -3.87
C GLU A 41 3.53 -3.99 -2.78
N LEU A 42 2.43 -3.26 -2.58
CA LEU A 42 1.36 -3.63 -1.66
C LEU A 42 0.08 -3.87 -2.48
N LEU A 43 -0.49 -5.06 -2.36
CA LEU A 43 -1.68 -5.47 -3.09
C LEU A 43 -2.84 -5.60 -2.10
N PHE A 44 -3.77 -4.64 -2.14
CA PHE A 44 -4.95 -4.64 -1.30
C PHE A 44 -6.08 -5.45 -1.93
N VAL A 45 -6.64 -6.40 -1.16
CA VAL A 45 -7.84 -7.15 -1.55
C VAL A 45 -8.97 -6.71 -0.63
N TYR A 46 -9.99 -6.12 -1.22
CA TYR A 46 -11.18 -5.65 -0.52
C TYR A 46 -12.43 -6.24 -1.17
N ASP A 47 -13.49 -6.41 -0.38
CA ASP A 47 -14.70 -7.09 -0.83
C ASP A 47 -15.70 -6.14 -1.51
N GLN A 48 -15.81 -4.89 -1.03
CA GLN A 48 -16.86 -3.95 -1.46
C GLN A 48 -16.28 -2.60 -1.91
N PRO A 49 -16.84 -1.94 -2.94
CA PRO A 49 -16.33 -0.66 -3.45
C PRO A 49 -16.45 0.52 -2.46
N ASP A 50 -17.32 0.40 -1.46
CA ASP A 50 -17.57 1.41 -0.43
C ASP A 50 -16.65 1.28 0.80
N ASP A 51 -15.76 0.29 0.81
CA ASP A 51 -14.79 0.06 1.88
C ASP A 51 -13.89 1.29 2.08
N ASP A 52 -13.81 1.75 3.33
CA ASP A 52 -13.06 2.94 3.71
C ASP A 52 -11.54 2.75 3.55
N CYS A 53 -11.10 1.49 3.43
CA CYS A 53 -9.73 1.11 3.14
C CYS A 53 -9.22 1.66 1.80
N ILE A 54 -10.08 1.71 0.77
CA ILE A 54 -9.69 2.14 -0.60
C ILE A 54 -9.41 3.63 -0.65
N LYS A 55 -10.25 4.43 0.03
CA LYS A 55 -10.16 5.90 0.00
C LYS A 55 -8.78 6.38 0.47
N ILE A 56 -8.19 5.68 1.42
CA ILE A 56 -6.89 6.02 2.02
C ILE A 56 -5.71 5.72 1.11
N VAL A 57 -5.84 4.79 0.16
CA VAL A 57 -4.78 4.50 -0.83
C VAL A 57 -4.72 5.59 -1.90
N HIS A 58 -5.80 6.36 -2.09
CA HIS A 58 -5.93 7.38 -3.14
C HIS A 58 -5.82 8.84 -2.66
N GLU A 59 -5.60 9.08 -1.36
CA GLU A 59 -5.36 10.40 -0.74
C GLU A 59 -3.87 10.66 -0.48
#